data_AF-A0A524PDW2-F1
#
_entry.id   AF-A0A524PDW2-F1
#
_cell.length_a   1.000
_cell.length_b   1.000
_cell.length_c   1.000
_cell.angle_alpha   90.00
_cell.angle_beta   90.00
_cell.angle_gamma   90.00
#
_symmetry.space_group_name_H-M   'P 1'
#
loop_
_entity.id
_entity.type
_entity.pdbx_description
1 polymer ?
#
loop_
_entity_poly.entity_id
_entity_poly.type
_entity_poly.pdbx_seq_one_letter_code
_entity_poly.pdbx_strand_id
1 'polypeptide(L)' 'MKSKEPNYYEVNGKQLACPICGHNRFLARETLMNTPGMTIMGIEWANKSAQNYICDNCGFILWFMNK' A
#
# COMPACT_ATOMS: atom_id res chain seq x y z
N MET A 1 -9.17 14.72 0.28
CA MET A 1 -7.82 14.18 0.55
C MET A 1 -6.96 14.42 -0.67
N LYS A 2 -5.85 15.17 -0.55
CA LYS A 2 -4.92 15.35 -1.68
C LYS A 2 -4.34 13.98 -2.06
N SER A 3 -4.62 13.50 -3.27
CA SER A 3 -3.94 12.33 -3.82
C SER A 3 -2.45 12.64 -3.88
N LYS A 4 -1.63 11.98 -3.05
CA LYS A 4 -0.16 12.06 -3.18
C LYS A 4 0.22 11.77 -4.64
N GLU A 5 1.15 12.52 -5.21
CA GLU A 5 1.64 12.24 -6.57
C GLU A 5 2.52 10.98 -6.58
N PRO A 6 2.64 10.30 -7.75
CA PRO A 6 3.52 9.16 -7.85
C PRO A 6 4.99 9.51 -7.61
N ASN A 7 5.68 8.75 -6.76
CA ASN A 7 7.07 8.98 -6.38
C ASN A 7 7.87 7.67 -6.33
N TYR A 8 9.20 7.79 -6.21
CA TYR A 8 10.08 6.67 -5.94
C TYR A 8 10.00 6.28 -4.46
N TYR A 9 10.10 4.98 -4.20
CA TYR A 9 10.11 4.46 -2.83
C TYR A 9 11.23 3.45 -2.65
N GLU A 10 11.63 3.32 -1.40
CA GLU A 10 12.59 2.33 -0.94
C GLU A 10 11.92 1.45 0.11
N VAL A 11 12.13 0.14 0.04
CA VAL A 11 11.71 -0.82 1.07
C VAL A 11 12.93 -1.65 1.44
N ASN A 12 13.27 -1.64 2.74
CA ASN A 12 14.41 -2.38 3.28
C ASN A 12 15.74 -2.08 2.55
N GLY A 13 16.07 -0.81 2.31
CA GLY A 13 17.31 -0.43 1.64
C GLY A 13 17.31 -0.60 0.12
N LYS A 14 16.19 -1.03 -0.48
CA LYS A 14 16.10 -1.36 -1.92
C LYS A 14 15.06 -0.51 -2.62
N GLN A 15 15.45 0.09 -3.74
CA GLN A 15 14.53 0.83 -4.58
C GLN A 15 13.43 -0.10 -5.11
N LEU A 16 12.18 0.36 -5.00
CA LEU A 16 11.03 -0.41 -5.43
C LEU A 16 10.96 -0.43 -6.96
N ALA A 17 10.73 -1.61 -7.52
CA ALA A 17 10.49 -1.81 -8.95
C ALA A 17 9.27 -2.72 -9.14
N CYS A 18 8.44 -2.40 -10.12
CA CYS A 18 7.24 -3.14 -10.41
C CYS A 18 7.63 -4.52 -10.98
N PRO A 19 7.23 -5.64 -10.36
CA PRO A 19 7.60 -6.96 -10.86
C PRO A 19 6.93 -7.31 -12.19
N ILE A 20 5.91 -6.53 -12.61
CA ILE A 20 5.16 -6.77 -13.84
C ILE A 20 5.74 -5.99 -15.03
N CYS A 21 6.15 -4.73 -14.85
CA CYS A 21 6.60 -3.87 -15.95
C CYS A 21 7.96 -3.20 -15.73
N GLY A 22 8.62 -3.41 -14.60
CA GLY A 22 9.91 -2.80 -14.28
C GLY A 22 9.87 -1.32 -13.89
N HIS A 23 8.70 -0.67 -13.96
CA HIS A 23 8.55 0.75 -13.60
C HIS A 23 8.81 1.00 -12.10
N ASN A 24 9.27 2.20 -11.75
CA ASN A 24 9.80 2.52 -10.42
C ASN A 24 9.12 3.70 -9.70
N ARG A 25 8.05 4.26 -10.27
CA ARG A 25 7.19 5.24 -9.59
C ARG A 25 5.88 4.60 -9.15
N PHE A 26 5.42 5.02 -7.98
CA PHE A 26 4.25 4.43 -7.35
C PHE A 26 3.41 5.49 -6.63
N LEU A 27 2.14 5.18 -6.44
CA LEU A 27 1.25 5.87 -5.54
C LEU A 27 1.22 5.14 -4.20
N ALA A 28 1.68 5.78 -3.12
CA ALA A 28 1.59 5.21 -1.78
C ALA A 28 0.21 5.40 -1.15
N ARG A 29 -0.31 4.32 -0.55
CA ARG A 29 -1.54 4.32 0.26
C ARG A 29 -1.38 3.39 1.46
N GLU A 30 -2.16 3.66 2.49
CA GLU A 30 -2.38 2.73 3.58
C GLU A 30 -3.80 2.18 3.47
N THR A 31 -3.98 0.89 3.69
CA THR A 31 -5.30 0.24 3.58
C THR A 31 -5.54 -0.67 4.78
N LEU A 32 -6.73 -0.55 5.36
CA LEU A 32 -7.18 -1.40 6.45
C LEU A 32 -7.43 -2.83 5.93
N MET A 33 -6.93 -3.82 6.66
CA MET A 33 -7.07 -5.25 6.33
C MET A 33 -8.19 -5.91 7.13
N ASN A 34 -9.32 -5.21 7.31
CA ASN A 34 -10.47 -5.70 8.05
C ASN A 34 -11.48 -6.43 7.14
N THR A 35 -12.17 -7.41 7.71
CA THR A 35 -13.35 -8.03 7.08
C THR A 35 -14.51 -7.03 7.16
N PRO A 36 -15.26 -6.76 6.07
CA PRO A 36 -16.46 -5.93 6.12
C PRO A 36 -17.52 -6.63 6.99
N GLY A 37 -17.53 -6.32 8.29
CA GLY A 37 -18.35 -6.98 9.31
C GLY A 37 -17.79 -6.85 10.73
N MET A 38 -16.45 -6.72 10.89
CA MET A 38 -15.82 -6.48 12.20
C MET A 38 -15.88 -5.02 12.66
N THR A 39 -16.13 -4.07 11.75
CA THR A 39 -16.24 -2.63 12.09
C THR A 39 -17.46 -2.32 12.97
N ILE A 40 -18.45 -3.21 13.07
CA ILE A 40 -19.69 -2.98 13.85
C ILE A 40 -19.49 -3.31 15.35
N MET A 41 -18.41 -4.00 15.73
CA MET A 41 -18.17 -4.46 17.11
C MET A 41 -17.00 -3.76 17.84
N GLY A 42 -16.75 -2.48 17.59
CA GLY A 42 -15.98 -1.62 18.52
C GLY A 42 -14.51 -2.00 18.76
N ILE A 43 -13.89 -2.77 17.86
CA ILE A 43 -12.45 -3.09 17.91
C ILE A 43 -11.74 -2.30 16.80
N GLU A 44 -11.81 -0.96 16.84
CA GLU A 44 -11.00 -0.12 15.94
C GLU A 44 -9.49 -0.29 16.19
N TRP A 45 -9.08 -0.63 17.42
CA TRP A 45 -7.68 -0.66 17.87
C TRP A 45 -6.89 -1.91 17.48
N ALA A 46 -7.54 -2.96 16.97
CA ALA A 46 -6.87 -4.20 16.51
C ALA A 46 -6.78 -4.32 14.98
N ASN A 47 -7.20 -3.29 14.24
CA ASN A 47 -7.21 -3.34 12.78
C ASN A 47 -5.78 -3.29 12.25
N LYS A 48 -5.31 -4.41 11.68
CA LYS A 48 -4.06 -4.46 10.93
C LYS A 48 -4.22 -3.61 9.67
N SER A 49 -3.31 -2.67 9.45
CA SER A 49 -3.18 -1.94 8.19
C SER A 49 -2.01 -2.48 7.37
N ALA A 50 -2.10 -2.31 6.07
CA ALA A 50 -1.03 -2.60 5.13
C ALA A 50 -0.65 -1.32 4.38
N GLN A 51 0.65 -1.05 4.30
CA GLN A 51 1.18 -0.09 3.35
C GLN A 51 1.12 -0.72 1.96
N ASN A 52 0.60 0.01 0.98
CA ASN A 52 0.63 -0.42 -0.41
C ASN A 52 1.22 0.65 -1.34
N TYR A 53 1.77 0.16 -2.44
CA TYR A 53 2.37 0.96 -3.51
C TYR A 53 1.79 0.51 -4.84
N ILE A 54 1.03 1.39 -5.47
CA ILE A 54 0.34 1.13 -6.75
C ILE A 54 1.23 1.68 -7.86
N CYS A 55 1.66 0.83 -8.79
CA CYS A 55 2.47 1.25 -9.93
C CYS A 55 1.67 2.26 -10.78
N ASP A 56 2.23 3.45 -11.02
CA ASP A 56 1.55 4.50 -11.79
C ASP A 56 1.51 4.22 -13.31
N ASN A 57 2.29 3.24 -13.78
CA ASN A 57 2.32 2.82 -15.18
C ASN A 57 1.32 1.69 -15.50
N CYS A 58 1.27 0.62 -14.70
CA CYS A 58 0.46 -0.56 -14.99
C CYS A 58 -0.61 -0.90 -13.94
N GLY A 59 -0.67 -0.16 -12.83
CA GLY A 59 -1.66 -0.36 -11.77
C GLY A 59 -1.40 -1.56 -10.83
N PHE A 60 -0.32 -2.32 -11.03
CA PHE A 60 0.02 -3.43 -10.12
C PHE A 60 0.26 -2.92 -8.69
N ILE A 61 -0.31 -3.61 -7.70
CA ILE A 61 -0.29 -3.20 -6.30
C ILE A 61 0.65 -4.11 -5.50
N LEU A 62 1.67 -3.50 -4.89
CA LEU A 62 2.54 -4.17 -3.93
C LEU A 62 2.03 -3.93 -2.51
N TRP A 63 1.83 -5.00 -1.74
CA TRP A 63 1.31 -4.96 -0.38
C TRP A 63 2.40 -5.31 0.63
N PHE A 64 2.53 -4.48 1.67
CA PHE A 64 3.47 -4.64 2.77
C PHE A 64 2.71 -4.58 4.09
N MET A 65 2.70 -5.68 4.81
CA MET A 65 2.21 -5.72 6.19
C MET A 65 3.27 -5.10 7.10
N ASN A 66 2.84 -4.29 8.06
CA ASN A 66 3.70 -3.89 9.17
C ASN A 66 4.08 -5.16 9.96
N LYS A 67 5.39 -5.39 10.16
CA LYS A 67 5.94 -6.50 10.93
C LYS A 67 6.24 -6.06 12.36
#